data_AF-A0A357CUZ6-F1
#
_entry.id   AF-A0A357CUZ6-F1
#
_cell.length_a   1.000
_cell.length_b   1.000
_cell.length_c   1.000
_cell.angle_alpha   90.00
_cell.angle_beta   90.00
_cell.angle_gamma   90.00
#
_symmetry.space_group_name_H-M   'P 1'
#
loop_
_entity.id
_entity.type
_entity.pdbx_description
1 polymer ?
#
loop_
_entity_poly.entity_id
_entity_poly.type
_entity_poly.pdbx_seq_one_letter_code
_entity_poly.pdbx_strand_id
1 'polypeptide(L)'
;MRMTNRMMSNSYLKNLNNSLEKMNETNYLITAERSYMKLSDDPATALKAMKVRKSLSRIEIYENNLSDAQGIIDQYESTISSINSISKEALAQVLQGITGTSDINVKKTVAKTLRGFQETILAAANTKYGDDY
;
A
#
# COMPACT_ATOMS: atom_id res chain seq x y z
N MET A 1 -50.12 3.79 52.34
CA MET A 1 -49.07 4.81 52.06
C MET A 1 -49.66 5.95 51.25
N ARG A 2 -49.33 7.21 51.54
CA ARG A 2 -49.85 8.39 50.82
C ARG A 2 -48.82 8.87 49.79
N MET A 3 -49.16 8.75 48.51
CA MET A 3 -48.43 9.43 47.44
C MET A 3 -48.75 10.92 47.54
N THR A 4 -47.75 11.77 47.77
CA THR A 4 -47.92 13.23 47.81
C THR A 4 -47.70 13.83 46.43
N ASN A 5 -48.36 14.95 46.09
CA ASN A 5 -48.12 15.64 44.82
C ASN A 5 -46.63 15.92 44.56
N ARG A 6 -45.86 16.19 45.63
CA ARG A 6 -44.41 16.37 45.54
C ARG A 6 -43.66 15.11 45.11
N MET A 7 -44.08 13.92 45.56
CA MET A 7 -43.52 12.64 45.07
C MET A 7 -43.90 12.38 43.61
N MET A 8 -45.11 12.77 43.19
CA MET A 8 -45.55 12.64 41.80
C MET A 8 -44.73 13.55 40.87
N SER A 9 -44.56 14.83 41.23
CA SER A 9 -43.75 15.78 40.46
C SER A 9 -42.27 15.39 40.41
N ASN A 10 -41.70 14.91 41.51
CA ASN A 10 -40.31 14.43 41.53
C ASN A 10 -40.12 13.19 40.64
N SER A 11 -41.07 12.25 40.67
CA SER A 11 -41.04 11.07 39.79
C SER A 11 -41.18 11.46 38.32
N TYR A 12 -42.05 12.43 38.02
CA TYR A 12 -42.20 12.97 36.66
C TYR A 12 -40.93 13.65 36.16
N LEU A 13 -40.31 14.53 36.95
CA LEU A 13 -39.04 15.19 36.59
C LEU A 13 -37.90 14.18 36.41
N LYS A 14 -37.82 13.14 37.25
CA LYS A 14 -36.84 12.06 37.10
C LYS A 14 -37.05 11.30 35.77
N ASN A 15 -38.29 10.97 35.45
CA ASN A 15 -38.61 10.31 34.17
C ASN A 15 -38.32 11.21 32.96
N LEU A 16 -38.61 12.51 33.05
CA LEU A 16 -38.29 13.47 32.00
C LEU A 16 -36.79 13.58 31.76
N ASN A 17 -36.00 13.71 32.82
CA ASN A 17 -34.53 13.75 32.73
C ASN A 17 -33.97 12.46 32.11
N ASN A 18 -34.47 11.29 32.53
CA ASN A 18 -34.07 10.02 31.92
C ASN A 18 -34.43 9.94 30.43
N SER A 19 -35.57 10.49 30.02
CA SER A 19 -35.97 10.54 28.59
C SER A 19 -35.09 11.48 27.79
N LEU A 20 -34.73 12.65 28.35
CA LEU A 20 -33.81 13.59 27.70
C LEU A 20 -32.40 12.99 27.54
N GLU A 21 -31.92 12.26 28.54
CA GLU A 21 -30.63 11.58 28.47
C GLU A 21 -30.61 10.52 27.36
N LYS A 22 -31.63 9.66 27.30
CA LYS A 22 -31.78 8.66 26.22
C LYS A 22 -31.90 9.30 24.84
N MET A 23 -32.59 10.43 24.74
CA MET A 23 -32.70 11.18 23.48
C MET A 23 -31.34 11.69 23.03
N ASN A 24 -30.55 12.25 23.95
CA ASN A 24 -29.19 12.72 23.64
C ASN A 24 -28.26 11.57 23.24
N GLU A 25 -28.32 10.43 23.94
CA GLU A 25 -27.54 9.24 23.59
C GLU A 25 -27.90 8.71 22.19
N THR A 26 -29.19 8.62 21.88
CA THR A 26 -29.66 8.16 20.57
C THR A 26 -29.25 9.14 19.46
N ASN A 27 -29.39 10.45 19.68
CA ASN A 27 -28.91 11.46 18.74
C ASN A 27 -27.41 11.31 18.48
N TYR A 28 -26.61 11.06 19.52
CA TYR A 28 -25.17 10.85 19.38
C TYR A 28 -24.84 9.60 18.53
N LEU A 29 -25.57 8.50 18.72
CA LEU A 29 -25.42 7.28 17.92
C LEU A 29 -25.83 7.48 16.46
N ILE A 30 -26.90 8.24 16.21
CA ILE A 30 -27.36 8.58 14.86
C ILE A 30 -26.34 9.46 14.15
N THR A 31 -25.86 10.53 14.80
CA THR A 31 -24.83 11.41 14.22
C THR A 31 -23.54 10.66 13.94
N ALA A 32 -23.17 9.69 14.79
CA ALA A 32 -22.01 8.86 14.57
C ALA A 32 -22.23 7.73 13.55
N GLU A 33 -23.46 7.51 13.07
CA GLU A 33 -23.88 6.38 12.22
C GLU A 33 -23.47 5.01 12.78
N ARG A 34 -23.48 4.87 14.11
CA ARG A 34 -23.01 3.66 14.79
C ARG A 34 -24.09 3.09 15.69
N SER A 35 -24.21 1.78 15.68
CA SER A 35 -25.12 1.07 16.58
C SER A 35 -24.67 1.09 18.04
N TYR A 36 -23.38 1.30 18.32
CA TYR A 36 -22.81 1.40 19.66
C TYR A 36 -21.54 2.26 19.64
N MET A 37 -21.25 2.91 20.75
CA MET A 37 -20.08 3.79 20.91
C MET A 37 -18.98 3.10 21.70
N LYS A 38 -19.31 2.54 22.87
CA LYS A 38 -18.34 1.86 23.73
C LYS A 38 -18.44 0.34 23.57
N LEU A 39 -17.32 -0.32 23.79
CA LEU A 39 -17.27 -1.79 23.83
C LEU A 39 -18.15 -2.38 24.96
N SER A 40 -18.39 -1.60 26.01
CA SER A 40 -19.24 -1.99 27.14
C SER A 40 -20.71 -2.12 26.78
N ASP A 41 -21.17 -1.39 25.75
CA ASP A 41 -22.59 -1.26 25.44
C ASP A 41 -23.13 -2.52 24.73
N ASP A 42 -22.28 -3.14 23.89
CA ASP A 42 -22.51 -4.47 23.31
C ASP A 42 -21.16 -5.19 23.09
N PRO A 43 -20.66 -5.95 24.07
CA PRO A 43 -19.36 -6.61 23.96
C PRO A 43 -19.34 -7.72 22.89
N ALA A 44 -20.48 -8.35 22.60
CA ALA A 44 -20.54 -9.46 21.65
C ALA A 44 -20.41 -8.95 20.20
N THR A 45 -21.18 -7.92 19.84
CA THR A 45 -21.11 -7.30 18.51
C THR A 45 -19.81 -6.52 18.36
N ALA A 46 -19.35 -5.84 19.41
CA ALA A 46 -18.10 -5.11 19.38
C ALA A 46 -16.89 -6.03 19.14
N LEU A 47 -16.84 -7.21 19.77
CA LEU A 47 -15.76 -8.18 19.54
C LEU A 47 -15.75 -8.67 18.08
N LYS A 48 -16.91 -8.93 17.48
CA LYS A 48 -17.02 -9.31 16.07
C LYS A 48 -16.51 -8.19 15.15
N ALA A 49 -16.97 -6.95 15.38
CA ALA A 49 -16.52 -5.80 14.61
C ALA A 49 -15.01 -5.56 14.76
N MET A 50 -14.44 -5.73 15.96
CA MET A 50 -13.00 -5.63 16.18
C MET A 50 -12.22 -6.71 15.41
N LYS A 51 -12.71 -7.95 15.37
CA LYS A 51 -12.08 -9.01 14.56
C LYS A 51 -12.07 -8.65 13.09
N VAL A 52 -13.18 -8.14 12.56
CA VAL A 52 -13.29 -7.67 11.17
C VAL A 52 -12.33 -6.53 10.90
N ARG A 53 -12.32 -5.48 11.74
CA ARG A 53 -11.40 -4.34 11.62
C ARG A 53 -9.93 -4.75 11.66
N LYS A 54 -9.58 -5.70 12.56
CA LYS A 54 -8.22 -6.25 12.64
C LYS A 54 -7.84 -7.02 11.37
N SER A 55 -8.78 -7.76 10.79
CA SER A 55 -8.54 -8.45 9.52
C SER A 55 -8.40 -7.46 8.37
N LEU A 56 -9.24 -6.42 8.30
CA LEU A 56 -9.15 -5.37 7.29
C LEU A 56 -7.80 -4.64 7.35
N SER A 57 -7.38 -4.21 8.54
CA SER A 57 -6.08 -3.56 8.73
C SER A 57 -4.89 -4.45 8.32
N ARG A 58 -4.99 -5.78 8.50
CA ARG A 58 -3.97 -6.70 8.00
C ARG A 58 -3.98 -6.81 6.49
N ILE A 59 -5.16 -6.82 5.87
CA ILE A 59 -5.30 -6.85 4.41
C ILE A 59 -4.68 -5.57 3.82
N GLU A 60 -4.96 -4.40 4.38
CA GLU A 60 -4.35 -3.13 3.94
C GLU A 60 -2.81 -3.18 3.99
N ILE A 61 -2.24 -3.73 5.06
CA ILE A 61 -0.79 -3.92 5.17
C ILE A 61 -0.27 -4.88 4.09
N TYR A 62 -0.98 -5.98 3.84
CA TYR A 62 -0.58 -6.93 2.79
C TYR A 62 -0.69 -6.32 1.40
N GLU A 63 -1.71 -5.51 1.12
CA GLU A 63 -1.85 -4.79 -0.15
C GLU A 63 -0.69 -3.81 -0.37
N ASN A 64 -0.32 -3.04 0.65
CA ASN A 64 0.84 -2.14 0.57
C ASN A 64 2.14 -2.92 0.31
N ASN A 65 2.38 -4.00 1.06
CA ASN A 65 3.57 -4.82 0.86
C ASN A 65 3.62 -5.47 -0.53
N LEU A 66 2.46 -5.87 -1.07
CA LEU A 66 2.37 -6.41 -2.42
C LEU A 66 2.64 -5.34 -3.47
N SER A 67 2.15 -4.12 -3.27
CA SER A 67 2.45 -2.97 -4.14
C SER A 67 3.95 -2.66 -4.16
N ASP A 68 4.60 -2.67 -2.99
CA ASP A 68 6.04 -2.44 -2.88
C ASP A 68 6.84 -3.56 -3.58
N ALA A 69 6.45 -4.82 -3.36
CA ALA A 69 7.06 -5.96 -4.03
C ALA A 69 6.89 -5.89 -5.56
N GLN A 70 5.71 -5.46 -6.04
CA GLN A 70 5.49 -5.26 -7.47
C GLN A 70 6.39 -4.16 -8.02
N GLY A 71 6.54 -3.03 -7.31
CA GLY A 71 7.44 -1.95 -7.69
C GLY A 71 8.90 -2.40 -7.83
N ILE A 72 9.37 -3.28 -6.94
CA ILE A 72 10.70 -3.91 -7.02
C ILE A 72 10.81 -4.79 -8.27
N ILE A 73 9.80 -5.64 -8.53
CA ILE A 73 9.79 -6.53 -9.69
C ILE A 73 9.77 -5.74 -11.00
N ASP A 74 8.96 -4.70 -11.11
CA ASP A 74 8.86 -3.85 -12.29
C ASP A 74 10.20 -3.15 -12.59
N GLN A 75 10.92 -2.72 -11.55
CA GLN A 75 12.26 -2.15 -11.70
C GLN A 75 13.27 -3.19 -12.21
N TYR A 76 13.25 -4.40 -11.67
CA TYR A 76 14.10 -5.48 -12.16
C TYR A 76 13.78 -5.85 -13.60
N GLU A 77 12.50 -5.92 -13.97
CA GLU A 77 12.07 -6.21 -15.33
C GLU A 77 12.55 -5.15 -16.31
N SER A 78 12.42 -3.86 -15.96
CA SER A 78 12.92 -2.75 -16.77
C SER A 78 14.45 -2.80 -16.96
N THR A 79 15.16 -3.12 -15.88
CA THR A 79 16.62 -3.28 -15.89
C THR A 79 17.05 -4.44 -16.79
N ILE A 80 16.42 -5.61 -16.64
CA ILE A 80 16.69 -6.80 -17.47
C ILE A 80 16.33 -6.55 -18.94
N SER A 81 15.22 -5.88 -19.21
CA SER A 81 14.80 -5.52 -20.58
C SER A 81 15.82 -4.60 -21.26
N SER A 82 16.36 -3.63 -20.52
CA SER A 82 17.43 -2.74 -20.98
C SER A 82 18.71 -3.52 -21.29
N ILE A 83 19.13 -4.44 -20.41
CA ILE A 83 20.30 -5.30 -20.62
C ILE A 83 20.11 -6.21 -21.85
N ASN A 84 18.91 -6.76 -22.04
CA ASN A 84 18.59 -7.62 -23.20
C ASN A 84 18.70 -6.83 -24.51
N SER A 85 18.18 -5.60 -24.54
CA SER A 85 18.27 -4.71 -25.70
C SER A 85 19.72 -4.37 -26.05
N ILE A 86 20.52 -3.99 -25.05
CA ILE A 86 21.96 -3.73 -25.22
C ILE A 86 22.69 -4.98 -25.72
N SER A 87 22.34 -6.16 -25.19
CA SER A 87 22.95 -7.43 -25.59
C SER A 87 22.67 -7.78 -27.06
N LYS A 88 21.44 -7.50 -27.56
CA LYS A 88 21.09 -7.67 -28.97
C LYS A 88 21.89 -6.72 -29.86
N GLU A 89 22.02 -5.45 -29.47
CA GLU A 89 22.82 -4.47 -30.21
C GLU A 89 24.31 -4.84 -30.24
N ALA A 90 24.85 -5.28 -29.10
CA ALA A 90 26.22 -5.76 -29.01
C ALA A 90 26.48 -6.91 -29.98
N LEU A 91 25.57 -7.88 -30.07
CA LEU A 91 25.68 -9.00 -31.00
C LEU A 91 25.64 -8.54 -32.47
N ALA A 92 24.77 -7.59 -32.81
CA ALA A 92 24.73 -7.00 -34.16
C ALA A 92 26.04 -6.27 -34.52
N GLN A 93 26.62 -5.50 -33.58
CA GLN A 93 27.89 -4.81 -33.75
C GLN A 93 29.06 -5.79 -33.93
N VAL A 94 29.07 -6.90 -33.18
CA VAL A 94 30.07 -7.98 -33.34
C VAL A 94 29.98 -8.62 -34.71
N LEU A 95 28.76 -8.95 -35.19
CA LEU A 95 28.56 -9.50 -36.54
C LEU A 95 29.07 -8.55 -37.63
N GLN A 96 28.82 -7.25 -37.47
CA GLN A 96 29.32 -6.21 -38.38
C GLN A 96 30.85 -6.11 -38.37
N GLY A 97 31.51 -6.34 -37.23
CA GLY A 97 32.97 -6.38 -37.13
C GLY A 97 33.61 -7.66 -37.70
N ILE A 98 32.86 -8.77 -37.77
CA ILE A 98 33.30 -10.05 -38.33
C ILE A 98 33.23 -10.04 -39.86
N THR A 99 32.29 -9.32 -40.46
CA THR A 99 32.24 -9.18 -41.93
C THR A 99 33.54 -8.55 -42.44
N GLY A 100 34.27 -9.30 -43.27
CA GLY A 100 35.72 -9.15 -43.52
C GLY A 100 36.21 -7.88 -44.24
N THR A 101 35.35 -6.90 -44.48
CA THR A 101 35.69 -5.63 -45.15
C THR A 101 35.88 -4.45 -44.20
N SER A 102 35.70 -4.65 -42.88
CA SER A 102 35.86 -3.60 -41.89
C SER A 102 37.33 -3.23 -41.66
N ASP A 103 37.69 -2.02 -42.08
CA ASP A 103 38.98 -1.38 -41.83
C ASP A 103 39.36 -1.40 -40.33
N ILE A 104 40.65 -1.34 -40.00
CA ILE A 104 41.16 -1.41 -38.61
C ILE A 104 40.55 -0.34 -37.71
N ASN A 105 40.24 0.83 -38.28
CA ASN A 105 39.55 1.91 -37.59
C ASN A 105 38.10 1.55 -37.23
N VAL A 106 37.38 0.82 -38.10
CA VAL A 106 36.02 0.35 -37.84
C VAL A 106 36.01 -0.66 -36.68
N LYS A 107 36.97 -1.60 -36.67
CA LYS A 107 37.11 -2.57 -35.57
C LYS A 107 37.42 -1.90 -34.22
N LYS A 108 38.23 -0.83 -34.21
CA LYS A 108 38.48 -0.02 -32.99
C LYS A 108 37.23 0.70 -32.50
N THR A 109 36.42 1.24 -33.41
CA THR A 109 35.16 1.89 -33.04
C THR A 109 34.16 0.90 -32.45
N VAL A 110 34.01 -0.29 -33.07
CA VAL A 110 33.18 -1.39 -32.54
C VAL A 110 33.66 -1.85 -31.17
N ALA A 111 34.98 -1.97 -30.96
CA ALA A 111 35.51 -2.31 -29.63
C ALA A 111 35.19 -1.24 -28.57
N LYS A 112 35.18 0.05 -28.95
CA LYS A 112 34.82 1.15 -28.05
C LYS A 112 33.33 1.16 -27.71
N THR A 113 32.45 0.88 -28.67
CA THR A 113 31.00 0.79 -28.42
C THR A 113 30.66 -0.40 -27.52
N LEU A 114 31.29 -1.56 -27.73
CA LEU A 114 31.13 -2.74 -26.88
C LEU A 114 31.58 -2.49 -25.43
N ARG A 115 32.66 -1.73 -25.22
CA ARG A 115 33.06 -1.30 -23.86
C ARG A 115 32.04 -0.36 -23.22
N GLY A 116 31.48 0.57 -23.99
CA GLY A 116 30.39 1.42 -23.50
C GLY A 116 29.16 0.60 -23.08
N PHE A 117 28.79 -0.40 -23.87
CA PHE A 117 27.71 -1.33 -23.50
C PHE A 117 28.00 -2.12 -22.21
N GLN A 118 29.24 -2.56 -22.02
CA GLN A 118 29.66 -3.22 -20.79
C GLN A 118 29.52 -2.29 -19.57
N GLU A 119 29.94 -1.02 -19.70
CA GLU A 119 29.78 -0.01 -18.64
C GLU A 119 28.31 0.26 -18.32
N THR A 120 27.45 0.38 -19.34
CA THR A 120 26.01 0.58 -19.15
C THR A 120 25.33 -0.61 -18.47
N ILE A 121 25.72 -1.85 -18.83
CA ILE A 121 25.22 -3.06 -18.16
C ILE A 121 25.69 -3.11 -16.71
N LEU A 122 26.94 -2.76 -16.42
CA LEU A 122 27.44 -2.66 -15.05
C LEU A 122 26.72 -1.57 -14.26
N ALA A 123 26.42 -0.42 -14.87
CA ALA A 123 25.66 0.64 -14.23
C ALA A 123 24.23 0.20 -13.93
N ALA A 124 23.57 -0.48 -14.88
CA ALA A 124 22.23 -1.04 -14.72
C ALA A 124 22.18 -2.20 -13.70
N ALA A 125 23.24 -2.99 -13.58
CA ALA A 125 23.35 -4.02 -12.55
C ALA A 125 23.60 -3.44 -11.15
N ASN A 126 24.13 -2.21 -11.07
CA ASN A 126 24.38 -1.51 -9.81
C ASN A 126 23.27 -0.49 -9.47
N THR A 127 22.21 -0.36 -10.28
CA THR A 127 21.08 0.52 -9.95
C THR A 127 20.26 -0.07 -8.81
N LYS A 128 20.20 0.64 -7.69
CA LYS A 128 19.42 0.28 -6.51
C LYS A 128 17.95 0.67 -6.63
N TYR A 129 17.08 -0.14 -6.05
CA TYR A 129 15.71 0.25 -5.69
C TYR A 129 15.64 0.42 -4.17
N GLY A 130 15.57 1.67 -3.69
CA GLY A 130 15.63 1.96 -2.26
C GLY A 130 17.02 1.72 -1.66
N ASP A 131 17.09 1.02 -0.52
CA ASP A 131 18.34 0.74 0.20
C ASP A 131 18.95 -0.64 -0.13
N ASP A 132 18.20 -1.52 -0.82
CA ASP A 132 18.66 -2.85 -1.26
C ASP A 132 19.17 -2.83 -2.71
N TYR A 133 20.17 -3.69 -2.97
CA TYR A 133 20.84 -3.88 -4.27
C TYR A 133 20.06 -4.84 -5.17
#